data_AF-A0A968SYP5-F1
#
_entry.id   AF-A0A968SYP5-F1
#
_cell.length_a   1.000
_cell.length_b   1.000
_cell.length_c   1.000
_cell.angle_alpha   90.00
_cell.angle_beta   90.00
_cell.angle_gamma   90.00
#
_symmetry.space_group_name_H-M   'P 1'
#
loop_
_entity.id
_entity.type
_entity.pdbx_description
1 polymer ?
#
loop_
_entity_poly.entity_id
_entity_poly.type
_entity_poly.pdbx_seq_one_letter_code
_entity_poly.pdbx_strand_id
1 'polypeptide(L)'
;MFRLMPIDGIMQTPTQNKDSQQRFKKDEMAGPGFYQVTLDSVKAELTATSRCAFHRYSFADARTNFFAIDLKHGSDDACTIVQADAYDTVLVANIKWINDRTIQGTRISSGWAKEQHVYFYAQFSKPIVKTEAFHSRKKVDFNSSLEGLDVRLIFSSIVPTAKNYL
;
A
#
# COMPACT_ATOMS: atom_id res chain seq x y z
N MET A 1 -2.27 3.89 10.53
CA MET A 1 -1.14 3.49 9.66
C MET A 1 -1.60 3.26 8.22
N PHE A 2 -0.75 3.46 7.20
CA PHE A 2 -1.05 3.04 5.82
C PHE A 2 0.04 2.07 5.34
N ARG A 3 -0.31 1.13 4.46
CA ARG A 3 0.63 0.16 3.89
C ARG A 3 0.77 0.39 2.38
N LEU A 4 1.99 0.57 1.89
CA LEU A 4 2.33 0.55 0.47
C LEU A 4 3.03 -0.77 0.14
N MET A 5 2.53 -1.47 -0.88
CA MET A 5 3.04 -2.79 -1.25
C MET A 5 3.31 -2.90 -2.75
N PRO A 6 4.52 -3.30 -3.19
CA PRO A 6 4.75 -3.67 -4.57
C PRO A 6 4.10 -5.03 -4.86
N ILE A 7 3.41 -5.14 -5.98
CA ILE A 7 2.75 -6.35 -6.46
C ILE A 7 3.32 -6.67 -7.83
N ASP A 8 3.61 -7.95 -8.06
CA ASP A 8 4.04 -8.50 -9.33
C ASP A 8 2.92 -9.39 -9.91
N GLY A 9 2.77 -9.39 -11.23
CA GLY A 9 1.75 -10.15 -11.94
C GLY A 9 0.43 -9.40 -12.18
N ILE A 10 -0.69 -10.14 -12.20
CA ILE A 10 -2.02 -9.63 -12.55
C ILE A 10 -2.58 -8.81 -11.38
N MET A 11 -3.41 -7.80 -11.67
CA MET A 11 -4.21 -7.07 -10.68
C MET A 11 -5.08 -8.02 -9.85
N GLN A 12 -4.51 -8.62 -8.81
CA GLN A 12 -5.25 -9.43 -7.86
C GLN A 12 -5.74 -8.52 -6.73
N THR A 13 -7.02 -8.64 -6.42
CA THR A 13 -7.60 -8.09 -5.20
C THR A 13 -6.77 -8.57 -4.02
N PRO A 14 -6.38 -7.69 -3.08
CA PRO A 14 -5.87 -8.13 -1.78
C PRO A 14 -7.06 -8.63 -0.95
N THR A 15 -7.84 -9.59 -1.45
CA THR A 15 -9.07 -10.11 -0.84
C THR A 15 -8.75 -10.83 0.48
N GLN A 16 -7.56 -11.42 0.56
CA GLN A 16 -6.99 -12.00 1.78
C GLN A 16 -5.65 -11.36 2.10
N ASN A 17 -5.28 -11.35 3.39
CA ASN A 17 -3.95 -10.91 3.83
C ASN A 17 -2.82 -11.69 3.15
N LYS A 18 -3.11 -12.89 2.60
CA LYS A 18 -2.18 -13.77 1.86
C LYS A 18 -2.01 -13.40 0.38
N ASP A 19 -2.99 -12.79 -0.27
CA ASP A 19 -3.00 -12.59 -1.74
C ASP A 19 -2.04 -11.48 -2.21
N SER A 20 -1.59 -10.64 -1.26
CA SER A 20 -0.59 -9.60 -1.52
C SER A 20 0.79 -9.97 -0.98
N GLN A 21 0.94 -11.05 -0.20
CA GLN A 21 2.22 -11.43 0.39
C GLN A 21 3.19 -11.92 -0.67
N GLN A 22 4.36 -11.28 -0.71
CA GLN A 22 5.50 -11.76 -1.46
C GLN A 22 6.40 -12.56 -0.52
N ARG A 23 6.95 -13.69 -0.99
CA ARG A 23 7.88 -14.46 -0.16
C ARG A 23 9.21 -13.73 -0.06
N PHE A 24 9.77 -13.75 1.14
CA PHE A 24 11.11 -13.28 1.41
C PHE A 24 12.12 -14.26 0.84
N LYS A 25 13.11 -13.75 0.09
CA LYS A 25 14.35 -14.49 -0.15
C LYS A 25 15.33 -14.21 0.98
N LYS A 26 16.37 -15.04 1.11
CA LYS A 26 17.39 -14.93 2.18
C LYS A 26 18.21 -13.63 2.14
N ASP A 27 18.06 -12.82 1.08
CA ASP A 27 18.82 -11.59 0.87
C ASP A 27 18.11 -10.37 1.50
N GLU A 28 18.30 -10.24 2.81
CA GLU A 28 17.84 -9.12 3.63
C GLU A 28 19.05 -8.40 4.24
N MET A 29 19.04 -7.06 4.22
CA MET A 29 20.08 -6.24 4.82
C MET A 29 19.45 -5.07 5.57
N ALA A 30 19.88 -4.87 6.81
CA ALA A 30 19.42 -3.78 7.66
C ALA A 30 20.60 -3.04 8.27
N GLY A 31 20.51 -1.70 8.32
CA GLY A 31 21.46 -0.84 8.99
C GLY A 31 20.80 0.47 9.43
N PRO A 32 21.47 1.31 10.22
CA PRO A 32 20.92 2.60 10.64
C PRO A 32 20.49 3.45 9.44
N GLY A 33 19.20 3.78 9.36
CA GLY A 33 18.64 4.59 8.29
C GLY A 33 18.45 3.88 6.94
N PHE A 34 18.71 2.58 6.82
CA PHE A 34 18.54 1.85 5.57
C PHE A 34 18.07 0.41 5.79
N TYR A 35 17.11 -0.01 4.97
CA TYR A 35 16.62 -1.38 4.93
C TYR A 35 16.48 -1.84 3.48
N GLN A 36 16.86 -3.08 3.20
CA GLN A 36 16.74 -3.69 1.89
C GLN A 36 16.28 -5.13 2.04
N VAL A 37 15.37 -5.54 1.16
CA VAL A 37 14.97 -6.94 1.04
C VAL A 37 14.69 -7.33 -0.40
N THR A 38 15.07 -8.56 -0.76
CA THR A 38 14.71 -9.16 -2.04
C THR A 38 13.50 -10.05 -1.86
N LEU A 39 12.40 -9.70 -2.52
CA LEU A 39 11.19 -10.52 -2.63
C LEU A 39 11.29 -11.37 -3.91
N ASP A 40 10.30 -12.23 -4.16
CA ASP A 40 10.32 -13.14 -5.32
C ASP A 40 10.66 -12.45 -6.66
N SER A 41 10.07 -11.29 -6.91
CA SER A 41 10.20 -10.55 -8.17
C SER A 41 10.50 -9.06 -8.03
N VAL A 42 10.62 -8.58 -6.79
CA VAL A 42 10.87 -7.16 -6.49
C VAL A 42 11.95 -7.03 -5.43
N LYS A 43 12.95 -6.21 -5.71
CA LYS A 43 13.88 -5.69 -4.69
C LYS A 43 13.30 -4.41 -4.11
N ALA A 44 13.13 -4.35 -2.79
CA ALA A 44 12.64 -3.18 -2.07
C ALA A 44 13.75 -2.59 -1.20
N GLU A 45 13.95 -1.27 -1.31
CA GLU A 45 14.93 -0.50 -0.55
C GLU A 45 14.22 0.68 0.11
N LEU A 46 14.41 0.84 1.42
CA LEU A 46 13.71 1.80 2.25
C LEU A 46 14.72 2.64 3.04
N THR A 47 14.51 3.96 3.06
CA THR A 47 15.25 4.89 3.91
C THR A 47 14.29 5.99 4.39
N ALA A 48 14.68 6.75 5.39
CA ALA A 48 13.85 7.81 5.94
C ALA A 48 14.67 9.00 6.43
N THR A 49 14.04 10.16 6.35
CA THR A 49 14.42 11.39 7.06
C THR A 49 13.51 11.57 8.27
N SER A 50 13.62 12.69 8.99
CA SER A 50 12.81 12.95 10.18
C SER A 50 11.30 12.91 9.95
N ARG A 51 10.81 13.19 8.73
CA ARG A 51 9.37 13.25 8.42
C ARG A 51 8.96 12.65 7.08
N CYS A 52 9.90 12.16 6.27
CA CYS A 52 9.63 11.59 4.96
C CYS A 52 10.33 10.23 4.81
N ALA A 53 9.61 9.24 4.29
CA ALA A 53 10.19 7.96 3.88
C ALA A 53 10.43 7.95 2.36
N PHE A 54 11.51 7.30 1.94
CA PHE A 54 11.87 7.10 0.53
C PHE A 54 11.93 5.60 0.25
N HIS A 55 11.21 5.19 -0.80
CA HIS A 55 11.08 3.81 -1.19
C HIS A 55 11.59 3.66 -2.63
N ARG A 56 12.47 2.70 -2.87
CA ARG A 56 12.93 2.32 -4.20
C ARG A 56 12.57 0.86 -4.46
N TYR A 57 11.89 0.63 -5.58
CA TYR A 57 11.45 -0.70 -6.00
C TYR A 57 12.03 -1.04 -7.36
N SER A 58 12.76 -2.14 -7.44
CA SER A 58 13.31 -2.67 -8.69
C SER A 58 12.61 -4.00 -9.01
N PHE A 59 11.82 -4.00 -10.08
CA PHE A 59 11.05 -5.15 -10.55
C PHE A 59 11.87 -5.94 -11.58
N ALA A 60 11.76 -7.27 -11.55
CA ALA A 60 12.43 -8.14 -12.52
C ALA A 60 11.83 -8.03 -13.94
N ASP A 61 10.51 -7.90 -14.06
CA ASP A 61 9.81 -7.57 -15.31
C ASP A 61 9.16 -6.20 -15.17
N ALA A 62 9.47 -5.27 -16.07
CA ALA A 62 8.88 -3.94 -16.04
C ALA A 62 7.36 -3.96 -16.32
N ARG A 63 6.81 -5.01 -16.93
CA ARG A 63 5.38 -5.05 -17.32
C ARG A 63 4.44 -5.34 -16.15
N THR A 64 4.97 -5.62 -14.97
CA THR A 64 4.20 -6.06 -13.80
C THR A 64 4.29 -5.10 -12.62
N ASN A 65 4.65 -3.84 -12.85
CA ASN A 65 4.86 -2.87 -11.79
C ASN A 65 3.54 -2.32 -11.24
N PHE A 66 2.96 -3.04 -10.29
CA PHE A 66 1.78 -2.63 -9.58
C PHE A 66 2.09 -2.27 -8.13
N PHE A 67 1.31 -1.37 -7.58
CA PHE A 67 1.41 -0.95 -6.19
C PHE A 67 0.03 -0.94 -5.56
N ALA A 68 -0.08 -1.42 -4.34
CA ALA A 68 -1.29 -1.30 -3.53
C ALA A 68 -1.05 -0.38 -2.33
N ILE A 69 -1.97 0.55 -2.12
CA ILE A 69 -2.15 1.27 -0.86
C ILE A 69 -3.34 0.63 -0.14
N ASP A 70 -3.09 0.15 1.08
CA ASP A 70 -4.09 -0.46 1.94
C ASP A 70 -4.23 0.35 3.24
N LEU A 71 -5.42 0.93 3.43
CA LEU A 71 -5.75 1.69 4.64
C LEU A 71 -6.48 0.87 5.70
N LYS A 72 -6.93 -0.35 5.35
CA LYS A 72 -7.54 -1.27 6.33
C LYS A 72 -6.49 -1.97 7.19
N HIS A 73 -5.29 -2.16 6.65
CA HIS A 73 -4.19 -2.78 7.38
C HIS A 73 -3.94 -2.09 8.73
N GLY A 74 -3.87 -2.91 9.79
CA GLY A 74 -3.74 -2.48 11.18
C GLY A 74 -3.23 -3.63 12.04
N SER A 75 -2.94 -3.34 13.30
CA SER A 75 -2.53 -4.36 14.28
C SER A 75 -3.76 -5.04 14.89
N ASP A 76 -3.76 -6.36 14.91
CA ASP A 76 -4.84 -7.17 15.51
C ASP A 76 -4.52 -7.56 16.98
N ASP A 77 -3.32 -7.25 17.49
CA ASP A 77 -2.85 -7.67 18.82
C ASP A 77 -1.96 -6.59 19.47
N ALA A 78 -2.55 -5.53 20.02
CA ALA A 78 -1.83 -4.53 20.79
C ALA A 78 -1.55 -5.02 22.22
N CYS A 79 -0.37 -4.69 22.76
CA CYS A 79 -0.01 -4.97 24.16
C CYS A 79 -0.76 -4.03 25.12
N THR A 80 -2.06 -4.26 25.31
CA THR A 80 -2.92 -3.51 26.23
C THR A 80 -3.57 -4.42 27.26
N ILE A 81 -3.85 -3.89 28.45
CA ILE A 81 -4.62 -4.57 29.49
C ILE A 81 -6.13 -4.57 29.20
N VAL A 82 -6.60 -3.65 28.34
CA VAL A 82 -8.01 -3.52 27.96
C VAL A 82 -8.23 -4.21 26.62
N GLN A 83 -8.90 -5.35 26.61
CA GLN A 83 -9.12 -6.16 25.40
C GLN A 83 -9.78 -5.39 24.25
N ALA A 84 -10.66 -4.42 24.56
CA ALA A 84 -11.31 -3.59 23.55
C ALA A 84 -10.32 -2.71 22.76
N ASP A 85 -9.19 -2.34 23.37
CA ASP A 85 -8.15 -1.50 22.76
C ASP A 85 -7.07 -2.34 22.06
N ALA A 86 -7.21 -3.67 22.07
CA ALA A 86 -6.24 -4.60 21.49
C ALA A 86 -6.23 -4.57 19.95
N TYR A 87 -7.30 -4.06 19.34
CA TYR A 87 -7.51 -4.10 17.89
C TYR A 87 -7.46 -2.70 17.29
N ASP A 88 -6.62 -2.50 16.26
CA ASP A 88 -6.63 -1.29 15.45
C ASP A 88 -7.91 -1.24 14.60
N THR A 89 -8.83 -0.37 15.01
CA THR A 89 -10.12 -0.18 14.37
C THR A 89 -10.10 1.08 13.52
N VAL A 90 -10.28 0.92 12.21
CA VAL A 90 -10.42 2.05 11.28
C VAL A 90 -11.77 2.73 11.50
N LEU A 91 -11.74 4.03 11.78
CA LEU A 91 -12.92 4.89 11.92
C LEU A 91 -13.18 5.68 10.63
N VAL A 92 -12.11 6.15 10.00
CA VAL A 92 -12.15 6.86 8.71
C VAL A 92 -10.96 6.43 7.87
N ALA A 93 -11.18 6.09 6.60
CA ALA A 93 -10.13 5.93 5.61
C ALA A 93 -10.51 6.64 4.32
N ASN A 94 -9.61 7.46 3.80
CA ASN A 94 -9.83 8.22 2.58
C ASN A 94 -8.57 8.21 1.71
N ILE A 95 -8.75 8.00 0.40
CA ILE A 95 -7.70 8.13 -0.61
C ILE A 95 -8.16 9.14 -1.65
N LYS A 96 -7.27 10.05 -2.06
CA LYS A 96 -7.48 11.01 -3.15
C LYS A 96 -6.34 10.93 -4.16
N TRP A 97 -6.68 10.82 -5.43
CA TRP A 97 -5.77 10.94 -6.55
C TRP A 97 -5.71 12.43 -6.96
N ILE A 98 -4.59 13.08 -6.67
CA ILE A 98 -4.46 14.54 -6.78
C ILE A 98 -4.00 14.95 -8.18
N ASN A 99 -3.02 14.22 -8.72
CA ASN A 99 -2.50 14.40 -10.08
C ASN A 99 -1.79 13.11 -10.53
N ASP A 100 -1.24 13.12 -11.75
CA ASP A 100 -0.60 11.95 -12.34
C ASP A 100 0.55 11.34 -11.51
N ARG A 101 1.10 12.02 -10.49
CA ARG A 101 2.20 11.49 -9.66
C ARG A 101 1.93 11.55 -8.17
N THR A 102 0.76 11.97 -7.73
CA THR A 102 0.50 12.27 -6.31
C THR A 102 -0.79 11.64 -5.82
N ILE A 103 -0.66 10.86 -4.75
CA ILE A 103 -1.79 10.31 -3.99
C ILE A 103 -1.75 10.92 -2.58
N GLN A 104 -2.88 11.39 -2.12
CA GLN A 104 -3.11 11.80 -0.74
C GLN A 104 -3.95 10.73 -0.04
N GLY A 105 -3.72 10.54 1.26
CA GLY A 105 -4.66 9.76 2.06
C GLY A 105 -4.73 10.19 3.51
N THR A 106 -5.83 9.78 4.13
CA THR A 106 -6.15 10.01 5.54
C THR A 106 -6.62 8.70 6.15
N ARG A 107 -6.17 8.42 7.36
CA ARG A 107 -6.71 7.35 8.19
C ARG A 107 -6.86 7.83 9.63
N ILE A 108 -8.06 7.67 10.16
CA ILE A 108 -8.36 7.84 11.58
C ILE A 108 -8.69 6.46 12.14
N SER A 109 -8.04 6.09 13.24
CA SER A 109 -8.25 4.79 13.89
C SER A 109 -8.27 4.89 15.41
N SER A 110 -8.89 3.90 16.05
CA SER A 110 -8.83 3.66 17.49
C SER A 110 -8.13 2.33 17.77
N GLY A 111 -7.75 2.10 19.03
CA GLY A 111 -7.01 0.94 19.52
C GLY A 111 -6.31 1.34 20.81
N TRP A 112 -5.00 1.04 20.93
CA TRP A 112 -4.21 1.52 22.08
C TRP A 112 -4.38 3.02 22.31
N ALA A 113 -4.25 3.84 21.28
CA ALA A 113 -4.66 5.24 21.37
C ALA A 113 -6.12 5.37 20.91
N LYS A 114 -6.93 6.05 21.72
CA LYS A 114 -8.37 6.22 21.51
C LYS A 114 -8.70 6.81 20.14
N GLU A 115 -7.85 7.73 19.67
CA GLU A 115 -8.02 8.38 18.37
C GLU A 115 -6.65 8.72 17.80
N GLN A 116 -6.30 8.12 16.66
CA GLN A 116 -5.03 8.26 15.98
C GLN A 116 -5.26 8.79 14.58
N HIS A 117 -4.63 9.93 14.28
CA HIS A 117 -4.75 10.57 12.98
C HIS A 117 -3.47 10.37 12.18
N VAL A 118 -3.60 9.82 10.98
CA VAL A 118 -2.52 9.66 10.03
C VAL A 118 -2.91 10.30 8.70
N TYR A 119 -2.11 11.26 8.27
CA TYR A 119 -2.23 11.92 6.97
C TYR A 119 -0.95 11.68 6.18
N PHE A 120 -1.07 11.49 4.87
CA PHE A 120 0.11 11.32 4.02
C PHE A 120 -0.09 11.92 2.63
N TYR A 121 1.04 12.26 2.03
CA TYR A 121 1.20 12.51 0.60
C TYR A 121 2.28 11.57 0.08
N ALA A 122 1.96 10.80 -0.96
CA ALA A 122 2.88 9.93 -1.66
C ALA A 122 3.11 10.46 -3.07
N GLN A 123 4.35 10.81 -3.38
CA GLN A 123 4.77 11.24 -4.71
C GLN A 123 5.57 10.13 -5.40
N PHE A 124 5.25 9.86 -6.66
CA PHE A 124 5.86 8.79 -7.45
C PHE A 124 6.77 9.36 -8.54
N SER A 125 7.88 8.68 -8.81
CA SER A 125 8.83 9.07 -9.85
C SER A 125 8.28 8.88 -11.27
N LYS A 126 7.29 8.00 -11.45
CA LYS A 126 6.61 7.73 -12.72
C LYS A 126 5.13 8.09 -12.62
N PRO A 127 4.49 8.55 -13.72
CA PRO A 127 3.07 8.87 -13.71
C PRO A 127 2.23 7.61 -13.49
N ILE A 128 1.14 7.74 -12.75
CA ILE A 128 0.09 6.76 -12.53
C ILE A 128 -0.80 6.76 -13.77
N VAL A 129 -0.94 5.61 -14.40
CA VAL A 129 -1.67 5.46 -15.67
C VAL A 129 -2.93 4.61 -15.54
N LYS A 130 -3.01 3.79 -14.49
CA LYS A 130 -4.17 2.96 -14.22
C LYS A 130 -4.38 2.85 -12.72
N THR A 131 -5.65 2.89 -12.31
CA THR A 131 -6.07 2.74 -10.91
C THR A 131 -7.26 1.78 -10.82
N GLU A 132 -7.28 0.96 -9.79
CA GLU A 132 -8.43 0.14 -9.40
C GLU A 132 -8.65 0.32 -7.90
N ALA A 133 -9.83 0.80 -7.51
CA ALA A 133 -10.16 1.02 -6.10
C ALA A 133 -11.11 -0.04 -5.58
N PHE A 134 -10.99 -0.32 -4.29
CA PHE A 134 -11.77 -1.32 -3.60
C PHE A 134 -12.33 -0.75 -2.30
N HIS A 135 -13.63 -0.98 -2.10
CA HIS A 135 -14.32 -0.69 -0.85
C HIS A 135 -14.93 -1.98 -0.31
N SER A 136 -14.62 -2.34 0.94
CA SER A 136 -15.10 -3.59 1.56
C SER A 136 -14.81 -4.82 0.67
N ARG A 137 -13.61 -4.87 0.09
CA ARG A 137 -13.13 -5.91 -0.85
C ARG A 137 -13.88 -6.03 -2.17
N LYS A 138 -14.81 -5.12 -2.48
CA LYS A 138 -15.49 -5.04 -3.78
C LYS A 138 -14.86 -3.95 -4.62
N LYS A 139 -14.66 -4.22 -5.91
CA LYS A 139 -14.22 -3.20 -6.87
C LYS A 139 -15.30 -2.12 -6.98
N VAL A 140 -14.87 -0.86 -6.96
CA VAL A 140 -15.75 0.30 -7.11
C VAL A 140 -15.20 1.24 -8.17
N ASP A 141 -16.09 2.06 -8.74
CA ASP A 141 -15.68 3.11 -9.65
C ASP A 141 -14.86 4.17 -8.88
N PHE A 142 -13.73 4.55 -9.47
CA PHE A 142 -12.79 5.48 -8.86
C PHE A 142 -12.54 6.65 -9.79
N ASN A 143 -13.18 7.77 -9.52
CA ASN A 143 -12.99 8.99 -10.30
C ASN A 143 -11.76 9.77 -9.83
N SER A 144 -11.68 10.03 -8.52
CA SER A 144 -10.57 10.81 -7.93
C SER A 144 -10.47 10.66 -6.42
N SER A 145 -11.50 10.17 -5.73
CA SER A 145 -11.47 9.95 -4.29
C SER A 145 -12.35 8.77 -3.89
N LEU A 146 -11.97 8.14 -2.78
CA LEU A 146 -12.72 7.05 -2.16
C LEU A 146 -12.62 7.16 -0.64
N GLU A 147 -13.75 7.02 0.03
CA GLU A 147 -13.86 7.00 1.49
C GLU A 147 -14.56 5.73 1.97
N GLY A 148 -14.21 5.24 3.15
CA GLY A 148 -14.85 4.11 3.79
C GLY A 148 -14.07 3.57 4.98
N LEU A 149 -14.43 2.38 5.45
CA LEU A 149 -13.76 1.70 6.56
C LEU A 149 -12.72 0.66 6.09
N ASP A 150 -12.88 0.18 4.86
CA ASP A 150 -11.94 -0.71 4.17
C ASP A 150 -11.69 -0.17 2.77
N VAL A 151 -10.66 0.68 2.66
CA VAL A 151 -10.29 1.38 1.43
C VAL A 151 -8.93 0.90 0.96
N ARG A 152 -8.88 0.47 -0.30
CA ARG A 152 -7.63 0.09 -0.96
C ARG A 152 -7.59 0.64 -2.37
N LEU A 153 -6.41 1.09 -2.77
CA LEU A 153 -6.14 1.57 -4.12
C LEU A 153 -4.99 0.77 -4.69
N ILE A 154 -5.22 0.14 -5.84
CA ILE A 154 -4.16 -0.47 -6.62
C ILE A 154 -3.89 0.41 -7.84
N PHE A 155 -2.64 0.65 -8.15
CA PHE A 155 -2.26 1.49 -9.28
C PHE A 155 -1.01 0.98 -9.99
N SER A 156 -0.86 1.36 -11.26
CA SER A 156 0.34 1.11 -12.06
C SER A 156 0.89 2.38 -12.66
N SER A 157 2.20 2.39 -12.88
CA SER A 157 2.87 3.47 -13.61
C SER A 157 3.25 3.08 -15.05
N ILE A 158 2.75 1.93 -15.52
CA ILE A 158 3.03 1.36 -16.84
C ILE A 158 1.71 0.95 -17.47
N VAL A 159 1.52 1.34 -18.72
CA VAL A 159 0.38 0.91 -19.54
C VAL A 159 0.64 -0.55 -19.88
N PRO A 160 -0.20 -1.50 -19.46
CA PRO A 160 -0.03 -2.89 -19.87
C PRO A 160 -0.11 -2.94 -21.39
N THR A 161 1.00 -3.25 -22.07
CA THR A 161 0.95 -3.56 -23.49
C THR A 161 0.09 -4.81 -23.61
N ALA A 162 -1.02 -4.71 -24.36
CA ALA A 162 -1.91 -5.84 -24.60
C ALA A 162 -1.08 -7.06 -25.03
N LYS A 163 -1.36 -8.22 -24.44
CA LYS A 163 -0.80 -9.47 -24.92
C LYS A 163 -1.26 -9.63 -26.37
N ASN A 164 -0.35 -9.42 -27.33
CA ASN A 164 -0.53 -9.92 -28.67
C ASN A 164 -0.55 -11.44 -28.55
N TYR A 165 -1.74 -12.03 -28.53
CA TYR A 165 -1.91 -13.45 -28.80
C TYR A 165 -1.62 -13.62 -30.30
N LEU A 166 -0.52 -14.32 -30.60
CA LEU A 166 -0.35 -15.03 -31.87
C LEU A 166 -0.93 -16.43 -31.71
#